data_AF-A0A660QCJ4-F1
#
_entry.id   AF-A0A660QCJ4-F1
#
_cell.length_a   1.000
_cell.length_b   1.000
_cell.length_c   1.000
_cell.angle_alpha   90.00
_cell.angle_beta   90.00
_cell.angle_gamma   90.00
#
_symmetry.space_group_name_H-M   'P 1'
#
loop_
_entity.id
_entity.type
_entity.pdbx_description
1 polymer ?
#
loop_
_entity_poly.entity_id
_entity_poly.type
_entity_poly.pdbx_seq_one_letter_code
_entity_poly.pdbx_strand_id
1 'polypeptide(L)' 'GGNMVYVHAQRSDDNELTYWLETTTDLIFVPWANAGYSIGGTNVTGGLLDYVTNTVPAAADETFVRLRVQND' A
#
# COMPACT_ATOMS: atom_id res chain seq x y z
N GLY A 1 -3.04 2.39 -20.15
CA GLY A 1 -2.13 2.71 -19.04
C GLY A 1 -1.68 1.42 -18.41
N GLY A 2 -0.42 1.34 -17.96
CA GLY A 2 0.06 0.20 -17.17
C GLY A 2 -0.38 0.30 -15.71
N ASN A 3 -0.15 -0.77 -14.95
CA ASN A 3 -0.30 -0.78 -13.49
C ASN A 3 1.06 -1.05 -12.86
N MET A 4 1.38 -0.31 -11.79
CA MET A 4 2.46 -0.66 -10.89
C MET A 4 1.94 -1.65 -9.86
N VAL A 5 2.71 -2.72 -9.60
CA VAL A 5 2.42 -3.67 -8.52
C VAL A 5 3.32 -3.33 -7.33
N TYR A 6 2.70 -3.08 -6.18
CA TYR A 6 3.37 -2.80 -4.91
C TYR A 6 3.02 -3.89 -3.90
N VAL A 7 4.01 -4.69 -3.51
CA VAL A 7 3.84 -5.76 -2.51
C VAL A 7 4.53 -5.36 -1.23
N HIS A 8 3.83 -5.45 -0.10
CA HIS A 8 4.42 -5.27 1.22
C HIS A 8 4.11 -6.43 2.14
N ALA A 9 4.97 -6.63 3.14
CA ALA A 9 4.70 -7.55 4.23
C ALA A 9 3.87 -6.84 5.31
N GLN A 10 3.04 -7.59 6.01
CA GLN A 10 2.34 -7.20 7.24
C GLN A 10 2.53 -8.30 8.28
N ARG A 11 2.64 -7.94 9.57
CA ARG A 11 2.67 -8.93 10.64
C ARG A 11 1.31 -9.61 10.72
N SER A 12 1.32 -10.94 10.77
CA SER A 12 0.11 -11.76 10.90
C SER A 12 -0.24 -12.05 12.37
N ASP A 13 0.71 -11.82 13.27
CA ASP A 13 0.65 -12.16 14.70
C ASP A 13 0.34 -10.96 15.60
N ASP A 14 0.19 -9.76 15.03
CA ASP A 14 0.06 -8.50 15.74
C ASP A 14 -1.10 -7.68 15.18
N ASN A 15 -2.25 -7.78 15.84
CA ASN A 15 -3.47 -7.07 15.47
C ASN A 15 -3.47 -5.59 15.88
N GLU A 16 -2.47 -5.12 16.65
CA GLU A 16 -2.32 -3.70 16.99
C GLU A 16 -1.67 -2.92 15.84
N LEU A 17 -1.08 -3.61 14.86
CA LEU A 17 -0.47 -2.99 13.69
C LEU A 17 -1.43 -2.92 12.51
N THR A 18 -1.79 -1.70 12.12
CA THR A 18 -2.58 -1.42 10.93
C THR A 18 -1.68 -0.94 9.78
N TYR A 19 -1.91 -1.51 8.58
CA TYR A 19 -1.14 -1.21 7.36
C TYR A 19 -2.08 -0.65 6.29
N TRP A 20 -1.71 0.45 5.63
CA TRP A 20 -2.41 0.96 4.46
C TRP A 20 -1.47 1.73 3.53
N LEU A 21 -1.84 1.82 2.25
CA LEU A 21 -1.11 2.68 1.32
C LEU A 21 -1.72 4.07 1.26
N GLU A 22 -0.87 5.04 0.99
CA GLU A 22 -1.30 6.36 0.56
C GLU A 22 -0.60 6.73 -0.73
N THR A 23 -1.33 7.43 -1.60
CA THR A 23 -0.83 7.94 -2.86
C THR A 23 -0.90 9.46 -2.90
N THR A 24 -0.01 10.08 -3.68
CA THR A 24 -0.04 11.49 -4.04
C THR A 24 0.56 11.67 -5.43
N THR A 25 0.20 12.76 -6.11
CA THR A 25 0.85 13.20 -7.36
C THR A 25 1.82 14.36 -7.13
N ASP A 26 1.95 14.83 -5.89
CA ASP A 26 2.81 15.94 -5.52
C ASP A 26 3.53 15.63 -4.20
N LEU A 27 4.86 15.82 -4.17
CA LEU A 27 5.69 15.65 -2.97
C LEU A 27 5.91 16.97 -2.21
N ILE A 28 5.59 18.11 -2.84
CA ILE A 28 5.77 19.46 -2.31
C ILE A 28 4.49 19.90 -1.57
N PHE A 29 3.33 19.75 -2.20
CA PHE A 29 2.03 19.90 -1.54
C PHE A 29 1.50 18.53 -1.11
N VAL A 30 0.96 18.43 0.11
CA VAL A 30 0.86 17.16 0.87
C VAL A 30 -0.58 16.58 0.91
N PRO A 31 -1.33 16.37 -0.18
CA PRO A 31 -2.57 15.59 -0.08
C PRO A 31 -2.26 14.10 -0.28
N TRP A 32 -1.56 13.49 0.68
CA TRP A 32 -1.50 12.02 0.73
C TRP A 32 -2.89 11.50 1.04
N ALA A 33 -3.40 10.62 0.19
CA ALA A 33 -4.72 10.02 0.37
C ALA A 33 -4.60 8.50 0.45
N ASN A 34 -5.33 7.89 1.38
CA ASN A 34 -5.57 6.45 1.40
C ASN A 34 -6.56 6.06 0.27
N ALA A 35 -6.15 6.31 -0.96
CA ALA A 35 -6.92 6.13 -2.18
C ALA A 35 -5.97 5.96 -3.38
N GLY A 36 -6.50 5.68 -4.56
CA GLY A 36 -5.71 5.59 -5.79
C GLY A 36 -4.97 4.26 -5.99
N TYR A 37 -5.30 3.24 -5.19
CA TYR A 37 -4.79 1.89 -5.33
C TYR A 37 -5.91 0.86 -5.15
N SER A 38 -5.65 -0.38 -5.53
CA SER A 38 -6.55 -1.52 -5.29
C SER A 38 -5.76 -2.68 -4.69
N ILE A 39 -6.37 -3.43 -3.78
CA ILE A 39 -5.74 -4.62 -3.21
C ILE A 39 -5.99 -5.78 -4.19
N GLY A 40 -4.92 -6.28 -4.81
CA GLY A 40 -4.95 -7.42 -5.73
C GLY A 40 -5.01 -8.77 -5.04
N GLY A 41 -4.66 -8.82 -3.74
CA GLY A 41 -4.81 -10.01 -2.90
C GLY A 41 -3.91 -9.98 -1.67
N THR A 42 -4.26 -10.80 -0.67
CA THR A 42 -3.42 -11.10 0.48
C THR A 42 -2.93 -12.55 0.35
N ASN A 43 -1.61 -12.73 0.33
CA ASN A 43 -1.01 -14.06 0.40
C ASN A 43 -0.73 -14.36 1.87
N VAL A 44 -1.66 -15.07 2.50
CA VAL A 44 -1.51 -15.56 3.87
C VAL A 44 -0.52 -16.71 3.85
N THR A 45 0.68 -16.48 4.37
CA THR A 45 1.74 -17.51 4.29
C THR A 45 1.64 -18.55 5.40
N GLY A 46 0.85 -18.27 6.44
CA GLY A 46 0.79 -19.10 7.65
C GLY A 46 2.02 -18.97 8.55
N GLY A 47 2.96 -18.06 8.22
CA GLY A 47 4.09 -17.66 9.06
C GLY A 47 3.83 -16.33 9.77
N LEU A 48 4.89 -15.67 10.25
CA LEU A 48 4.84 -14.37 10.95
C LEU A 48 4.47 -13.17 10.05
N LEU A 49 4.57 -13.35 8.73
CA LEU A 49 4.35 -12.28 7.76
C LEU A 49 3.36 -12.73 6.69
N ASP A 50 2.35 -11.92 6.45
CA ASP A 50 1.50 -12.02 5.27
C ASP A 50 1.92 -10.98 4.24
N TYR A 51 1.67 -11.25 2.96
CA TYR A 51 2.02 -10.31 1.89
C TYR A 51 0.77 -9.72 1.25
N VAL A 52 0.65 -8.39 1.24
CA VAL A 52 -0.45 -7.68 0.59
C VAL A 52 0.04 -7.14 -0.74
N THR A 53 -0.63 -7.56 -1.82
CA THR A 53 -0.36 -7.08 -3.17
C THR A 53 -1.32 -5.94 -3.48
N ASN A 54 -0.78 -4.79 -3.83
CA ASN A 54 -1.53 -3.61 -4.24
C ASN A 54 -1.21 -3.29 -5.70
N THR A 55 -2.21 -2.79 -6.43
CA THR A 55 -2.06 -2.29 -7.79
C THR A 55 -2.35 -0.79 -7.80
N VAL A 56 -1.41 -0.02 -8.35
CA VAL A 56 -1.52 1.43 -8.49
C VAL A 56 -1.57 1.76 -10.00
N PRO A 57 -2.60 2.46 -10.49
CA PRO A 57 -2.67 2.85 -11.89
C PRO A 57 -1.51 3.78 -12.26
N ALA A 58 -0.77 3.47 -13.33
CA ALA A 58 0.26 4.34 -13.89
C ALA A 58 -0.30 5.19 -15.04
N ALA A 59 -1.47 5.80 -14.80
CA ALA A 59 -2.19 6.60 -15.79
C ALA A 59 -1.85 8.10 -15.71
N ALA A 60 -1.41 8.57 -14.54
CA ALA A 60 -0.90 9.93 -14.35
C ALA A 60 0.57 10.01 -14.76
N ASP A 61 1.05 11.22 -15.04
CA ASP A 61 2.46 11.50 -15.38
C ASP A 61 3.40 11.07 -14.25
N GLU A 62 2.96 11.25 -13.00
CA GLU A 62 3.65 10.77 -11.82
C GLU A 62 2.65 10.32 -10.73
N THR A 63 3.05 9.32 -9.95
CA THR A 63 2.31 8.87 -8.76
C THR A 63 3.32 8.36 -7.76
N PHE A 64 3.26 8.93 -6.55
CA PHE A 64 4.09 8.55 -5.42
C PHE A 64 3.28 7.68 -4.48
N VAL A 65 3.93 6.69 -3.89
CA VAL A 65 3.30 5.70 -3.01
C VAL A 65 4.09 5.63 -1.72
N ARG A 66 3.40 5.61 -0.59
CA ARG A 66 4.00 5.29 0.71
C ARG A 66 3.16 4.25 1.45
N LEU A 67 3.85 3.36 2.17
CA LEU A 67 3.23 2.47 3.13
C LEU A 67 3.16 3.17 4.49
N ARG A 68 1.98 3.19 5.09
CA ARG A 68 1.76 3.60 6.47
C ARG A 68 1.64 2.35 7.33
N VAL A 69 2.33 2.37 8.46
CA VAL A 69 2.24 1.37 9.52
C VAL A 69 1.97 2.13 10.80
N GLN A 70 0.88 1.80 11.48
CA GLN A 70 0.49 2.44 12.73
C GLN A 70 0.24 1.36 13.79
N ASN A 71 0.70 1.63 15.00
CA ASN A 71 0.36 0.87 16.20
C ASN A 71 -0.71 1.69 16.96
N ASP A 72 -1.86 1.06 17.26
CA ASP A 72 -3.03 1.70 17.89
C ASP A 72 -3.03 1.61 19.42
#